data_AF-A0A7Y5XUH4-F1
#
_entry.id   AF-A0A7Y5XUH4-F1
#
_cell.length_a   1.000
_cell.length_b   1.000
_cell.length_c   1.000
_cell.angle_alpha   90.00
_cell.angle_beta   90.00
_cell.angle_gamma   90.00
#
_symmetry.space_group_name_H-M   'P 1'
#
loop_
_entity.id
_entity.type
_entity.pdbx_description
1 polymer ?
#
loop_
_entity_poly.entity_id
_entity_poly.type
_entity_poly.pdbx_seq_one_letter_code
_entity_poly.pdbx_strand_id
1 'polypeptide(L)'
;MQPKLYVTNYPAGDFRAMPALGGGHALLKWVTSFPGNPARGLPTVSGLVVLSDADTGLVEAVLDAASVTALRTGAAAAIAAETLGGAGAAAVIGAGVNGRAAA
;
A
#
# COMPACT_ATOMS: atom_id res chain seq x y z
N MET A 1 -5.05 15.45 4.40
CA MET A 1 -4.54 14.34 3.56
C MET A 1 -4.89 14.66 2.13
N GLN A 2 -3.91 14.69 1.23
CA GLN A 2 -4.15 14.91 -0.19
C GLN A 2 -4.99 13.76 -0.79
N PRO A 3 -5.90 14.04 -1.73
CA PRO A 3 -6.67 12.99 -2.38
C PRO A 3 -5.76 12.12 -3.25
N LYS A 4 -6.16 10.86 -3.43
CA LYS A 4 -5.52 9.99 -4.42
C LYS A 4 -5.85 10.52 -5.82
N LEU A 5 -4.85 10.54 -6.69
CA LEU A 5 -5.04 10.81 -8.11
C LEU A 5 -5.05 9.50 -8.88
N TYR A 6 -5.98 9.37 -9.83
CA TYR A 6 -6.13 8.18 -10.66
C TYR A 6 -5.81 8.51 -12.11
N VAL A 7 -5.09 7.61 -12.77
CA VAL A 7 -5.03 7.52 -14.23
C VAL A 7 -5.72 6.22 -14.60
N THR A 8 -6.91 6.33 -15.19
CA THR A 8 -7.74 5.17 -15.53
C THR A 8 -7.29 4.56 -16.86
N ASN A 9 -7.30 3.22 -16.94
CA ASN A 9 -6.98 2.47 -18.16
C ASN A 9 -7.97 1.32 -18.34
N TYR A 10 -9.27 1.65 -18.39
CA TYR A 10 -10.33 0.65 -18.53
C TYR A 10 -10.28 -0.01 -19.93
N PRO A 11 -10.46 -1.34 -20.06
CA PRO A 11 -10.78 -2.31 -19.01
C PRO A 11 -9.55 -2.97 -18.35
N ALA A 12 -8.34 -2.57 -18.74
CA ALA A 12 -7.12 -3.27 -18.34
C ALA A 12 -6.72 -3.06 -16.87
N GLY A 13 -6.96 -1.85 -16.33
CA GLY A 13 -6.55 -1.51 -14.96
C GLY A 13 -6.54 -0.01 -14.68
N ASP A 14 -5.75 0.37 -13.68
CA ASP A 14 -5.52 1.78 -13.32
C ASP A 14 -4.13 2.01 -12.74
N PHE A 15 -3.79 3.29 -12.61
CA PHE A 15 -2.62 3.79 -11.92
C PHE A 15 -3.05 4.82 -10.87
N ARG A 16 -2.33 4.89 -9.75
CA ARG A 16 -2.72 5.69 -8.59
C ARG A 16 -1.49 6.40 -8.02
N ALA A 17 -1.57 7.72 -7.91
CA ALA A 17 -0.64 8.53 -7.15
C ALA A 17 -1.25 8.82 -5.78
N MET A 18 -0.53 8.45 -4.71
CA MET A 18 -0.95 8.63 -3.33
C MET A 18 0.13 9.39 -2.55
N PRO A 19 0.07 10.74 -2.55
CA PRO A 19 1.03 11.55 -1.80
C PRO A 19 0.64 11.67 -0.31
N ALA A 20 1.64 11.80 0.55
CA ALA A 20 1.46 12.13 1.97
C ALA A 20 2.66 12.92 2.51
N LEU A 21 2.44 13.67 3.58
CA LEU A 21 3.46 14.39 4.34
C LEU A 21 3.27 14.06 5.83
N GLY A 22 4.34 13.66 6.52
CA GLY A 22 4.29 13.35 7.95
C GLY A 22 5.57 12.71 8.47
N GLY A 23 5.78 12.78 9.79
CA GLY A 23 6.94 12.17 10.44
C GLY A 23 8.29 12.67 9.93
N GLY A 24 8.37 13.93 9.46
CA GLY A 24 9.59 14.51 8.86
C GLY A 24 9.82 14.17 7.39
N HIS A 25 8.87 13.48 6.73
CA HIS A 25 9.05 13.02 5.36
C HIS A 25 7.88 13.38 4.45
N ALA A 26 8.17 13.59 3.17
CA ALA A 26 7.20 13.57 2.09
C ALA A 26 7.30 12.25 1.33
N LEU A 27 6.17 11.70 0.89
CA LEU A 27 6.17 10.50 0.06
C LEU A 27 5.22 10.60 -1.12
N LEU A 28 5.55 9.89 -2.19
CA LEU A 28 4.64 9.53 -3.26
C LEU A 28 4.64 8.01 -3.43
N LYS A 29 3.49 7.38 -3.21
CA LYS A 29 3.28 6.01 -3.69
C LYS A 29 2.65 6.05 -5.08
N TRP A 30 3.38 5.54 -6.06
CA TRP A 30 2.89 5.27 -7.41
C TRP A 30 2.61 3.77 -7.54
N VAL A 31 1.34 3.40 -7.64
CA VAL A 31 0.90 1.99 -7.65
C VAL A 31 -0.08 1.71 -8.78
N THR A 32 0.00 0.52 -9.36
CA THR A 32 -0.85 0.05 -10.45
C THR A 32 -1.73 -1.12 -10.01
N SER A 33 -2.85 -1.31 -10.69
CA SER A 33 -3.76 -2.43 -10.45
C SER A 33 -4.30 -2.96 -11.78
N PHE A 34 -3.81 -4.12 -12.21
CA PHE A 34 -4.15 -4.78 -13.47
C PHE A 34 -4.66 -6.21 -13.21
N PRO A 35 -5.97 -6.42 -13.04
CA PRO A 35 -6.54 -7.71 -12.66
C PRO A 35 -6.26 -8.86 -13.62
N GLY A 36 -5.99 -8.59 -14.90
CA GLY A 36 -5.68 -9.61 -15.91
C GLY A 36 -4.22 -10.09 -15.92
N ASN A 37 -3.32 -9.45 -15.18
CA ASN A 37 -1.90 -9.78 -15.16
C ASN A 37 -1.56 -11.22 -14.72
N PRO A 38 -2.27 -11.84 -13.75
CA PRO A 38 -1.98 -13.21 -13.36
C PRO A 38 -2.05 -14.22 -14.50
N ALA A 39 -2.94 -14.01 -15.49
CA ALA A 39 -3.02 -14.85 -16.69
C ALA A 39 -1.76 -14.79 -17.58
N ARG A 40 -0.89 -13.80 -17.34
CA ARG A 40 0.38 -13.56 -18.02
C ARG A 40 1.59 -13.84 -17.12
N GLY A 41 1.39 -14.40 -15.92
CA GLY A 41 2.44 -14.61 -14.93
C GLY A 41 2.97 -13.31 -14.30
N LEU A 42 2.22 -12.20 -14.39
CA LEU A 42 2.60 -10.90 -13.84
C LEU A 42 1.78 -10.61 -12.56
N PRO A 43 2.29 -9.77 -11.64
CA PRO A 43 1.54 -9.38 -10.45
C PRO A 43 0.36 -8.46 -10.81
N THR A 44 -0.75 -8.61 -10.09
CA THR A 44 -1.92 -7.72 -10.20
C THR A 44 -1.58 -6.29 -9.76
N VAL A 45 -0.74 -6.14 -8.74
CA VAL A 45 -0.35 -4.86 -8.16
C VAL A 45 1.16 -4.72 -8.23
N SER A 46 1.64 -3.58 -8.73
CA SER A 46 3.06 -3.23 -8.77
C SER A 46 3.21 -1.73 -8.51
N GLY A 47 4.38 -1.28 -8.08
CA GLY A 47 4.61 0.14 -7.86
C GLY A 47 5.84 0.46 -7.02
N LEU A 48 6.05 1.76 -6.81
CA LEU A 48 7.13 2.29 -6.00
C LEU A 48 6.60 3.28 -4.97
N VAL A 49 7.33 3.40 -3.85
CA VAL A 49 7.21 4.51 -2.91
C VAL A 49 8.50 5.32 -3.01
N VAL A 50 8.39 6.60 -3.35
CA VAL A 50 9.48 7.56 -3.24
C VAL A 50 9.32 8.28 -1.91
N LEU A 51 10.39 8.29 -1.11
CA LEU A 51 10.45 9.00 0.18
C LEU A 51 11.47 10.13 0.07
N SER A 52 11.09 11.30 0.55
CA SER A 52 11.92 12.49 0.59
C SER A 52 11.93 13.09 1.98
N ASP A 53 13.06 13.68 2.35
CA ASP A 53 13.17 14.55 3.52
C ASP A 53 12.25 15.76 3.33
N ALA A 54 11.42 16.06 4.33
CA ALA A 54 10.41 17.11 4.21
C ALA A 54 10.97 18.53 4.26
N ASP A 55 12.16 18.72 4.84
CA ASP A 55 12.75 20.04 5.06
C ASP A 55 13.64 20.47 3.88
N THR A 56 14.36 19.53 3.29
CA THR A 56 15.32 19.75 2.20
C THR A 56 14.78 19.32 0.83
N GLY A 57 13.75 18.46 0.80
CA GLY A 57 13.20 17.89 -0.43
C GLY A 57 14.08 16.83 -1.09
N LEU A 58 15.20 16.43 -0.47
CA LEU A 58 16.09 15.41 -1.02
C LEU A 58 15.39 14.04 -1.00
N VAL A 59 15.54 13.28 -2.09
CA VAL A 59 15.06 11.89 -2.15
C VAL A 59 15.99 11.01 -1.34
N GLU A 60 15.44 10.33 -0.35
CA GLU A 60 16.20 9.49 0.58
C GLU A 60 16.08 8.00 0.23
N ALA A 61 14.92 7.58 -0.29
CA ALA A 61 14.69 6.19 -0.63
C ALA A 61 13.67 6.00 -1.76
N VAL A 62 13.84 4.89 -2.48
CA VAL A 62 12.85 4.33 -3.40
C VAL A 62 12.60 2.89 -2.98
N LEU A 63 11.36 2.56 -2.63
CA LEU A 63 10.96 1.29 -2.05
C LEU A 63 9.93 0.57 -2.92
N ASP A 64 9.91 -0.75 -2.86
CA ASP A 64 8.83 -1.55 -3.47
C ASP A 64 7.48 -1.26 -2.79
N ALA A 65 6.48 -0.84 -3.57
CA ALA A 65 5.18 -0.49 -3.03
C ALA A 65 4.38 -1.71 -2.55
N ALA A 66 4.60 -2.89 -3.13
CA ALA A 66 3.86 -4.09 -2.74
C ALA A 66 4.18 -4.49 -1.30
N SER A 67 5.47 -4.55 -0.97
CA SER A 67 5.98 -4.88 0.37
C SER A 67 5.52 -3.87 1.42
N VAL A 68 5.71 -2.57 1.15
CA VAL A 68 5.26 -1.49 2.06
C VAL A 68 3.75 -1.53 2.25
N THR A 69 2.98 -1.79 1.18
CA THR A 69 1.52 -1.86 1.26
C THR A 69 1.05 -3.05 2.09
N ALA A 70 1.64 -4.24 1.93
CA ALA A 70 1.28 -5.41 2.72
C ALA A 70 1.55 -5.16 4.22
N LEU A 71 2.78 -4.76 4.57
CA LEU A 71 3.20 -4.51 5.95
C LEU A 71 2.31 -3.49 6.65
N ARG A 72 2.13 -2.30 6.06
CA ARG A 72 1.33 -1.23 6.69
C ARG A 72 -0.16 -1.57 6.78
N THR A 73 -0.67 -2.41 5.88
CA THR A 73 -2.09 -2.84 5.93
C THR A 73 -2.30 -3.84 7.06
N GLY A 74 -1.38 -4.80 7.23
CA GLY A 74 -1.37 -5.72 8.37
C GLY A 74 -1.23 -4.99 9.70
N ALA A 75 -0.25 -4.09 9.82
CA ALA A 75 -0.04 -3.29 11.02
C ALA A 75 -1.27 -2.45 11.40
N ALA A 76 -1.94 -1.83 10.41
CA ALA A 76 -3.17 -1.09 10.66
C ALA A 76 -4.31 -1.99 11.18
N ALA A 77 -4.42 -3.22 10.67
CA ALA A 77 -5.42 -4.19 11.15
C ALA A 77 -5.13 -4.62 12.61
N ALA A 78 -3.87 -4.89 12.94
CA ALA A 78 -3.44 -5.23 14.30
C ALA A 78 -3.73 -4.09 15.29
N ILE A 79 -3.31 -2.86 14.96
CA ILE A 79 -3.58 -1.67 15.79
C ILE A 79 -5.08 -1.46 15.98
N ALA A 80 -5.89 -1.65 14.93
CA ALA A 80 -7.34 -1.53 15.03
C ALA A 80 -7.94 -2.60 15.97
N ALA A 81 -7.47 -3.84 15.90
CA ALA A 81 -7.93 -4.92 16.78
C ALA A 81 -7.58 -4.66 18.26
N GLU A 82 -6.37 -4.16 18.54
CA GLU A 82 -5.95 -3.79 19.89
C GLU A 82 -6.75 -2.60 20.43
N THR A 83 -6.92 -1.56 19.61
CA THR A 83 -7.53 -0.29 20.04
C THR A 83 -9.05 -0.42 20.23
N LEU A 84 -9.72 -1.21 19.37
CA LEU A 84 -11.19 -1.33 19.39
C LEU A 84 -11.70 -2.45 20.33
N GLY A 85 -10.82 -3.11 21.09
CA GLY A 85 -11.20 -4.10 22.09
C GLY A 85 -11.50 -5.49 21.52
N GLY A 86 -10.52 -6.09 20.83
CA GLY A 86 -10.64 -7.41 20.20
C GLY A 86 -11.16 -8.53 21.12
N ALA A 87 -11.96 -9.43 20.55
CA ALA A 87 -12.76 -10.44 21.26
C ALA A 87 -12.00 -11.69 21.76
N GLY A 88 -10.68 -11.59 22.02
CA GLY A 88 -9.84 -12.69 22.53
C GLY A 88 -9.47 -13.78 21.51
N ALA A 89 -10.13 -13.85 20.35
CA ALA A 89 -9.77 -14.70 19.22
C ALA A 89 -9.97 -13.96 17.88
N ALA A 90 -9.12 -14.24 16.89
CA ALA A 90 -9.19 -13.66 15.55
C ALA A 90 -9.31 -14.75 14.48
N ALA A 91 -10.03 -14.45 13.40
CA ALA A 91 -10.13 -15.31 12.22
C ALA A 91 -9.65 -14.55 10.98
N VAL A 92 -8.82 -15.20 10.17
CA VAL A 92 -8.32 -14.64 8.90
C VAL A 92 -9.03 -15.34 7.75
N ILE A 93 -9.95 -14.61 7.09
CA ILE A 93 -10.66 -15.11 5.92
C ILE A 93 -9.93 -14.65 4.66
N GLY A 94 -9.12 -15.56 4.11
CA GLY A 94 -8.30 -15.35 2.91
C GLY A 94 -6.80 -15.41 3.20
N ALA A 95 -6.11 -16.38 2.61
CA ALA A 95 -4.68 -16.66 2.87
C ALA A 95 -3.71 -15.99 1.85
N GLY A 96 -4.14 -14.88 1.24
CA GLY A 96 -3.30 -14.09 0.33
C GLY A 96 -2.30 -13.20 1.06
N VAL A 97 -1.59 -12.33 0.31
CA VAL A 97 -0.52 -11.47 0.84
C VAL A 97 -0.94 -10.60 2.04
N ASN A 98 -2.17 -10.06 2.01
CA ASN A 98 -2.69 -9.23 3.10
C ASN A 98 -3.14 -10.06 4.30
N GLY A 99 -3.72 -11.24 4.06
CA GLY A 99 -4.10 -12.16 5.14
C GLY A 99 -2.86 -12.64 5.90
N ARG A 100 -1.79 -12.97 5.19
CA ARG A 100 -0.49 -13.29 5.80
C ARG A 100 0.14 -12.12 6.55
N ALA A 101 -0.06 -10.88 6.08
CA ALA A 101 0.49 -9.71 6.76
C ALA A 101 -0.29 -9.29 8.02
N ALA A 102 -1.57 -9.68 8.11
CA ALA A 102 -2.46 -9.36 9.23
C ALA A 102 -2.59 -10.49 10.26
N ALA A 103 -2.15 -11.70 9.91
CA ALA A 103 -2.07 -12.86 10.81
C ALA A 103 -0.79 -12.80 11.64
#